data_AF-A0A357MJJ5-F1
#
_entry.id   AF-A0A357MJJ5-F1
#
_cell.length_a   1.000
_cell.length_b   1.000
_cell.length_c   1.000
_cell.angle_alpha   90.00
_cell.angle_beta   90.00
_cell.angle_gamma   90.00
#
_symmetry.space_group_name_H-M   'P 1'
#
loop_
_entity.id
_entity.type
_entity.pdbx_description
1 polymer ?
#
loop_
_entity_poly.entity_id
_entity_poly.type
_entity_poly.pdbx_seq_one_letter_code
_entity_poly.pdbx_strand_id
1 'polypeptide(L)'
;MAETRDRVALVGAGPMGLAAAKVMAEQGVAFQGFEMHSDVGGLWDIDAPRSTMYESAHLISSKTMTEFADFPMRDEVAEYPSHREMKRYFSDFADHFDLRRHYRFGAEVIEVTPLGEDGAGWR
;
A
#
# COMPACT_ATOMS: atom_id res chain seq x y z
N MET A 1 -7.30 10.85 20.76
CA MET A 1 -6.30 10.40 19.75
C MET A 1 -5.53 9.26 20.38
N ALA A 2 -5.24 8.16 19.66
CA ALA A 2 -4.41 7.07 20.21
C ALA A 2 -2.95 7.54 20.35
N GLU A 3 -2.33 7.20 21.48
CA GLU A 3 -0.90 7.41 21.72
C GLU A 3 -0.06 6.62 20.71
N THR A 4 1.16 7.07 20.40
CA THR A 4 2.03 6.40 19.40
C THR A 4 2.28 4.92 19.74
N ARG A 5 2.42 4.60 21.04
CA ARG A 5 2.64 3.22 21.52
C ARG A 5 1.46 2.28 21.31
N ASP A 6 0.26 2.83 21.10
CA ASP A 6 -0.98 2.05 20.91
C ASP A 6 -1.32 1.91 19.42
N ARG A 7 -0.38 2.23 18.52
CA ARG A 7 -0.57 2.18 17.07
C ARG A 7 0.33 1.14 16.42
N VAL A 8 -0.19 0.50 15.38
CA VAL A 8 0.61 -0.31 14.46
C VAL A 8 1.37 0.61 13.50
N ALA A 9 2.67 0.38 13.36
CA ALA A 9 3.46 0.97 12.27
C ALA A 9 3.30 0.10 11.02
N LEU A 10 2.70 0.66 9.96
CA LEU A 10 2.54 -0.01 8.68
C LEU A 10 3.58 0.53 7.69
N VAL A 11 4.49 -0.32 7.22
CA VAL A 11 5.61 0.10 6.37
C VAL A 11 5.32 -0.25 4.91
N GLY A 12 5.27 0.77 4.05
CA GLY A 12 4.99 0.70 2.62
C GLY A 12 3.52 0.94 2.27
N ALA A 13 3.30 1.68 1.18
CA ALA A 13 2.02 1.96 0.53
C ALA A 13 1.91 1.31 -0.86
N GLY A 14 2.58 0.17 -1.05
CA GLY A 14 2.33 -0.72 -2.18
C GLY A 14 1.03 -1.53 -2.03
N PRO A 15 0.74 -2.49 -2.93
CA PRO A 15 -0.52 -3.23 -2.93
C PRO A 15 -0.89 -3.85 -1.59
N MET A 16 0.06 -4.53 -0.94
CA MET A 16 -0.16 -5.16 0.37
C MET A 16 -0.31 -4.14 1.50
N GLY A 17 0.40 -3.01 1.41
CA GLY A 17 0.25 -1.91 2.36
C GLY A 17 -1.16 -1.33 2.31
N LEU A 18 -1.66 -1.05 1.10
CA LEU A 18 -3.02 -0.54 0.90
C LEU A 18 -4.09 -1.52 1.38
N ALA A 19 -3.95 -2.81 1.05
CA ALA A 19 -4.86 -3.84 1.53
C ALA A 19 -4.89 -3.91 3.08
N ALA A 20 -3.72 -3.88 3.73
CA ALA A 20 -3.61 -3.86 5.18
C ALA A 20 -4.22 -2.60 5.79
N ALA A 21 -3.91 -1.42 5.23
CA ALA A 21 -4.45 -0.14 5.68
C ALA A 21 -5.98 -0.12 5.60
N LYS A 22 -6.55 -0.62 4.50
CA LYS A 22 -8.00 -0.71 4.29
C LYS A 22 -8.67 -1.58 5.36
N VAL A 23 -8.17 -2.79 5.59
CA VAL A 23 -8.72 -3.68 6.63
C VAL A 23 -8.52 -3.10 8.03
N MET A 24 -7.35 -2.53 8.35
CA MET A 24 -7.12 -1.91 9.66
C MET A 24 -8.08 -0.73 9.91
N ALA A 25 -8.31 0.11 8.89
CA ALA A 25 -9.25 1.22 8.98
C ALA A 25 -10.69 0.74 9.21
N GLU A 26 -11.15 -0.28 8.46
CA GLU A 26 -12.48 -0.86 8.62
C GLU A 26 -12.70 -1.51 10.00
N GLN A 27 -11.66 -2.16 10.54
CA GLN A 27 -11.72 -2.80 11.86
C GLN A 27 -11.47 -1.81 13.02
N GLY A 28 -11.23 -0.53 12.73
CA GLY A 28 -10.93 0.47 13.75
C GLY A 28 -9.59 0.25 14.48
N VAL A 29 -8.67 -0.51 13.88
CA VAL A 29 -7.31 -0.69 14.41
C VAL A 29 -6.54 0.60 14.19
N ALA A 30 -5.97 1.16 15.26
CA ALA A 30 -5.18 2.38 15.14
C ALA A 30 -3.81 2.08 14.49
N PHE A 31 -3.50 2.76 13.39
CA PHE A 31 -2.21 2.60 12.69
C PHE A 31 -1.69 3.92 12.15
N GLN A 32 -0.41 3.93 11.79
CA GLN A 32 0.26 4.96 11.01
C GLN A 32 1.04 4.27 9.88
N GLY A 33 0.70 4.61 8.64
CA GLY A 33 1.45 4.20 7.46
C GLY A 33 2.69 5.06 7.24
N PHE A 34 3.77 4.47 6.73
CA PHE A 34 4.99 5.15 6.31
C PHE A 34 5.36 4.68 4.90
N GLU A 35 5.51 5.61 3.97
CA GLU A 35 5.93 5.35 2.60
C GLU A 35 7.12 6.24 2.25
N MET A 36 8.18 5.63 1.71
CA MET A 36 9.39 6.33 1.33
C MET A 36 9.20 7.21 0.10
N HIS A 37 8.30 6.83 -0.81
CA HIS A 37 7.95 7.61 -1.99
C HIS A 37 6.90 8.69 -1.69
N SER A 38 6.61 9.51 -2.70
CA SER A 38 5.66 10.64 -2.60
C SER A 38 4.19 10.23 -2.71
N ASP A 39 3.89 9.02 -3.17
CA ASP A 39 2.53 8.51 -3.30
C ASP A 39 2.48 6.97 -3.19
N VAL A 40 1.27 6.42 -3.20
CA VAL A 40 0.98 4.98 -3.17
C VAL A 40 1.36 4.29 -4.49
N GLY A 41 1.36 2.95 -4.47
CA GLY A 41 1.52 2.11 -5.65
C GLY A 41 2.75 1.20 -5.59
N GLY A 42 3.80 1.63 -4.89
CA GLY A 42 5.01 0.84 -4.67
C GLY A 42 5.67 0.40 -5.98
N LEU A 43 5.85 -0.91 -6.16
CA LEU A 43 6.43 -1.49 -7.39
C LEU A 43 5.69 -1.08 -8.68
N TRP A 44 4.38 -0.81 -8.60
CA TRP A 44 3.60 -0.45 -9.78
C TRP A 44 3.76 1.02 -10.19
N ASP A 45 4.34 1.84 -9.32
CA ASP A 45 4.85 3.14 -9.73
C ASP A 45 6.27 2.97 -10.32
N ILE A 46 6.40 3.11 -11.64
CA ILE A 46 7.68 3.01 -12.33
C ILE A 46 8.64 4.16 -11.97
N ASP A 47 8.11 5.29 -11.49
CA ASP A 47 8.91 6.46 -11.11
C ASP A 47 9.38 6.38 -9.65
N ALA A 48 8.91 5.39 -8.87
CA ALA A 48 9.31 5.24 -7.49
C ALA A 48 10.80 4.82 -7.37
N PRO A 49 11.59 5.39 -6.43
CA PRO A 49 13.04 5.22 -6.38
C PRO A 49 13.55 3.77 -6.24
N ARG A 50 12.74 2.89 -5.66
CA ARG A 50 13.06 1.45 -5.48
C ARG A 50 12.28 0.54 -6.43
N SER A 51 11.53 1.10 -7.36
CA SER A 51 10.79 0.31 -8.34
C SER A 51 11.77 -0.36 -9.32
N THR A 52 11.55 -1.65 -9.57
CA THR A 52 12.26 -2.40 -10.61
C THR A 52 11.37 -2.63 -11.84
N MET A 53 10.26 -1.87 -11.95
CA MET A 53 9.31 -1.99 -13.04
C MET A 53 9.96 -1.58 -14.37
N TYR A 54 9.55 -2.22 -15.46
CA TYR A 54 9.97 -1.87 -16.81
C TYR A 54 8.77 -1.52 -17.67
N GLU A 55 9.02 -0.68 -18.67
CA GLU A 55 7.99 0.00 -19.47
C GLU A 55 6.94 -0.95 -20.09
N SER A 56 7.37 -2.11 -20.61
CA SER A 56 6.47 -3.07 -21.26
C SER A 56 5.83 -4.10 -20.31
N ALA A 57 6.00 -3.94 -18.99
CA ALA A 57 5.50 -4.91 -18.02
C ALA A 57 3.96 -4.94 -17.98
N HIS A 58 3.43 -6.16 -17.88
CA HIS A 58 2.02 -6.49 -17.69
C HIS A 58 1.89 -7.52 -16.57
N LEU A 59 0.70 -7.65 -15.99
CA LEU A 59 0.40 -8.78 -15.12
C LEU A 59 0.55 -10.10 -15.88
N ILE A 60 1.10 -11.10 -15.19
CA ILE A 60 1.18 -12.49 -15.67
C ILE A 60 -0.07 -13.30 -15.30
N SER A 61 -0.87 -12.79 -14.37
CA SER A 61 -2.18 -13.30 -13.95
C SER A 61 -3.29 -12.42 -14.53
N SER A 62 -4.49 -12.97 -14.70
CA SER A 62 -5.62 -12.17 -15.14
C SER A 62 -6.00 -11.10 -14.12
N LYS A 63 -6.69 -10.05 -14.58
CA LYS A 63 -7.22 -8.98 -13.73
C LYS A 63 -8.13 -9.52 -12.63
N THR A 64 -9.02 -10.44 -12.98
CA THR A 64 -10.01 -11.07 -12.06
C THR A 64 -9.37 -11.97 -11.01
N MET A 65 -8.17 -12.49 -11.27
CA MET A 65 -7.40 -13.27 -10.29
C MET A 65 -6.53 -12.39 -9.38
N THR A 66 -6.33 -11.11 -9.74
CA THR A 66 -5.36 -10.23 -9.09
C THR A 66 -6.02 -9.06 -8.34
N GLU A 67 -7.19 -8.63 -8.79
CA GLU A 67 -7.94 -7.54 -8.16
C GLU A 67 -8.34 -7.84 -6.71
N PHE A 68 -8.62 -6.78 -5.96
CA PHE A 68 -9.15 -6.90 -4.62
C PHE A 68 -10.63 -7.25 -4.71
N ALA A 69 -11.07 -8.21 -3.89
CA ALA A 69 -12.42 -8.78 -3.99
C ALA A 69 -13.56 -7.75 -3.84
N ASP A 70 -13.31 -6.66 -3.12
CA ASP A 70 -14.25 -5.56 -2.87
C ASP A 70 -13.97 -4.31 -3.72
N PHE A 71 -13.03 -4.40 -4.64
CA PHE A 71 -12.70 -3.33 -5.58
C PHE A 71 -12.25 -3.92 -6.91
N PRO A 72 -13.17 -4.47 -7.72
CA PRO A 72 -12.83 -5.06 -9.00
C PRO A 72 -12.25 -4.02 -9.97
N MET A 73 -11.36 -4.45 -10.85
CA MET A 73 -10.89 -3.61 -11.95
C MET A 73 -12.03 -3.31 -12.92
N ARG A 74 -11.96 -2.16 -13.58
CA ARG A 74 -13.01 -1.75 -14.53
C ARG A 74 -13.09 -2.70 -15.72
N ASP A 75 -14.27 -2.80 -16.32
CA ASP A 75 -14.53 -3.72 -17.44
C ASP A 75 -13.60 -3.44 -18.63
N GLU A 76 -13.30 -2.17 -18.90
CA GLU A 76 -12.45 -1.74 -20.00
C GLU A 76 -10.95 -2.04 -19.83
N VAL A 77 -10.50 -2.38 -18.61
CA VAL A 77 -9.10 -2.77 -18.37
C VAL A 77 -8.83 -4.12 -19.04
N ALA A 78 -7.67 -4.25 -19.70
CA ALA A 78 -7.29 -5.48 -20.38
C ALA A 78 -7.24 -6.69 -19.41
N GLU A 79 -7.44 -7.91 -19.95
CA GLU A 79 -7.39 -9.15 -19.15
C GLU A 79 -6.05 -9.31 -18.42
N TYR A 80 -4.96 -8.87 -19.04
CA TYR A 80 -3.61 -8.81 -18.47
C TYR A 80 -3.14 -7.35 -18.47
N PRO A 81 -3.49 -6.56 -17.43
CA PRO A 81 -3.23 -5.12 -17.40
C PRO A 81 -1.74 -4.77 -17.46
N SER A 82 -1.43 -3.65 -18.10
CA SER A 82 -0.12 -3.01 -18.08
C SER A 82 0.23 -2.44 -16.71
N HIS A 83 1.52 -2.18 -16.47
CA HIS A 83 1.96 -1.54 -15.23
C HIS A 83 1.26 -0.18 -14.97
N ARG A 84 0.91 0.56 -16.02
CA ARG A 84 0.19 1.84 -15.92
C ARG A 84 -1.23 1.66 -15.41
N GLU A 85 -1.94 0.65 -15.91
CA GLU A 85 -3.29 0.32 -15.45
C GLU A 85 -3.25 -0.12 -13.98
N MET A 86 -2.22 -0.90 -13.60
CA MET A 86 -2.04 -1.30 -12.20
C MET A 86 -1.71 -0.12 -11.28
N LYS A 87 -0.82 0.80 -11.69
CA LYS A 87 -0.56 2.05 -10.96
C LYS A 87 -1.85 2.82 -10.71
N ARG A 88 -2.66 2.99 -11.76
CA ARG A 88 -3.95 3.67 -11.68
C ARG A 88 -4.92 2.95 -10.75
N TYR A 89 -5.02 1.63 -10.86
CA TYR A 89 -5.88 0.81 -10.01
C TYR A 89 -5.56 0.98 -8.52
N PHE A 90 -4.28 0.94 -8.13
CA PHE A 90 -3.89 1.16 -6.73
C PHE A 90 -4.10 2.60 -6.26
N SER A 91 -3.92 3.59 -7.14
CA SER A 91 -4.27 4.98 -6.83
C SER A 91 -5.77 5.15 -6.60
N ASP A 92 -6.61 4.61 -7.49
CA ASP A 92 -8.06 4.65 -7.40
C ASP A 92 -8.56 3.94 -6.14
N PHE A 93 -7.96 2.78 -5.79
CA PHE A 93 -8.26 2.05 -4.55
C PHE A 93 -7.94 2.91 -3.31
N ALA A 94 -6.77 3.54 -3.28
CA ALA A 94 -6.37 4.40 -2.16
C ALA A 94 -7.27 5.64 -2.01
N ASP A 95 -7.79 6.20 -3.11
CA ASP A 95 -8.76 7.32 -3.06
C ASP A 95 -10.15 6.84 -2.63
N HIS A 96 -10.62 5.71 -3.17
CA HIS A 96 -11.94 5.17 -2.87
C HIS A 96 -12.13 4.89 -1.38
N PHE A 97 -11.11 4.34 -0.73
CA PHE A 97 -11.13 4.02 0.71
C PHE A 97 -10.48 5.10 1.59
N ASP A 98 -10.17 6.29 1.05
CA ASP A 98 -9.55 7.41 1.77
C ASP A 98 -8.28 6.98 2.55
N LEU A 99 -7.42 6.17 1.93
CA LEU A 99 -6.27 5.56 2.60
C LEU A 99 -5.08 6.51 2.73
N ARG A 100 -4.92 7.45 1.79
CA ARG A 100 -3.76 8.37 1.75
C ARG A 100 -3.57 9.16 3.05
N ARG A 101 -4.67 9.54 3.73
CA ARG A 101 -4.62 10.26 5.02
C ARG A 101 -3.96 9.46 6.15
N HIS A 102 -3.87 8.14 6.01
CA HIS A 102 -3.26 7.27 7.01
C HIS A 102 -1.75 7.13 6.82
N TYR A 103 -1.19 7.66 5.73
CA TYR A 103 0.22 7.55 5.40
C TYR A 103 0.98 8.86 5.64
N ARG A 104 2.23 8.71 6.07
CA ARG A 104 3.27 9.73 5.92
C ARG A 104 4.10 9.36 4.70
N PHE A 105 3.99 10.18 3.66
CA PHE A 105 4.80 10.06 2.44
C PHE A 105 6.15 10.76 2.61
N GLY A 106 7.13 10.38 1.79
CA GLY A 106 8.52 10.84 1.93
C GLY A 106 9.16 10.40 3.26
N ALA A 107 8.65 9.34 3.87
CA ALA A 107 9.09 8.82 5.17
C ALA A 107 9.69 7.43 4.99
N GLU A 108 11.01 7.37 4.83
CA GLU A 108 11.75 6.11 4.81
C GLU A 108 11.94 5.57 6.23
N VAL A 109 11.56 4.32 6.45
CA VAL A 109 11.85 3.59 7.69
C VAL A 109 13.24 2.97 7.54
N ILE A 110 14.20 3.46 8.32
CA ILE A 110 15.61 3.07 8.23
C ILE A 110 15.95 1.90 9.17
N GLU A 111 15.29 1.84 10.32
CA GLU A 111 15.53 0.84 11.36
C GLU A 111 14.22 0.57 12.12
N VAL A 112 14.07 -0.67 12.61
CA VAL A 112 13.01 -1.06 13.54
C VAL A 112 13.65 -1.91 14.63
N THR A 113 13.53 -1.49 15.89
CA THR A 113 14.19 -2.14 17.02
C THR A 113 13.15 -2.53 18.08
N PRO A 114 13.15 -3.78 18.58
CA PRO A 114 12.24 -4.17 19.66
C PRO A 114 12.60 -3.43 20.94
N LEU A 115 11.58 -3.03 21.70
CA LEU A 115 11.78 -2.28 22.95
C LEU A 115 12.16 -3.14 24.16
N GLY A 116 12.16 -4.47 24.02
CA GLY A 116 12.48 -5.40 25.08
C GLY A 116 11.90 -6.79 24.84
N GLU A 117 11.20 -7.31 25.84
CA GLU A 117 10.51 -8.60 25.78
C GLU A 117 9.31 -8.60 24.82
N ASP A 118 8.79 -9.79 24.53
CA ASP A 118 7.62 -9.97 23.67
C ASP A 118 6.43 -9.12 24.16
N GLY A 119 5.87 -8.31 23.27
CA GLY A 119 4.77 -7.41 23.59
C GLY A 119 5.17 -6.01 24.08
N ALA A 120 6.47 -5.73 24.29
CA ALA A 120 6.95 -4.38 24.64
C ALA A 120 6.84 -3.36 23.49
N GLY A 121 6.56 -3.84 22.27
CA GLY A 121 6.44 -3.01 21.08
C GLY A 121 7.77 -2.73 20.39
N TRP A 122 7.74 -1.77 19.47
CA TRP A 122 8.84 -1.45 18.56
C TRP A 122 9.10 0.05 18.54
N ARG A 123 10.33 0.43 18.19
CA ARG A 123 10.73 1.82 17.90
C ARG A 123 11.48 1.94 16.59
#